data_AF-A0A814BA38-F1
#
_entry.id   AF-A0A814BA38-F1
#
_cell.length_a   1.000
_cell.length_b   1.000
_cell.length_c   1.000
_cell.angle_alpha   90.00
_cell.angle_beta   90.00
_cell.angle_gamma   90.00
#
_symmetry.space_group_name_H-M   'P 1'
#
loop_
_entity.id
_entity.type
_entity.pdbx_description
1 polymer ?
#
loop_
_entity_poly.entity_id
_entity_poly.type
_entity_poly.pdbx_seq_one_letter_code
_entity_poly.pdbx_strand_id
1 'polypeptide(L)'
;MSNDCYSSPRIHLDIRMLGAGVSTSTGIPDFRSAMDTVLPTGPGAWELRDNKTSRSKKAVVIDDMQKAIPSPSHMALVELQRRGILKCLISQNCDGLHLRSGMNPAHLAELHGNMNLEICKKCKARYLRDFDTDTGRLNHSTGRRCDKPECRGQLRDSIINFGENLPEDELNKAFDHAEKADVCLVLGSSLTVTPAADIPRRVAKRKKKLIIGNLQRTPLYNRATMNIHAFSDTIMQGLMERLNISIPPWILRRRVLVTCQNDSDKHKTTITIEGRDPDNAEIPFTLFESIQVIIGDRAKEEFTREPFVFEVSDKNVHPITVRLNFFGHYNEIPFELYYVNVKNVPKEEQFYLFYNPLKGEWHKTTDESDLPV
;
A
#
# COMPACT_ATOMS: atom_id res chain seq x y z
N MET A 1 17.46 42.23 -29.27
CA MET A 1 16.09 41.70 -29.13
C MET A 1 16.21 40.22 -28.82
N SER A 2 16.32 39.87 -27.55
CA SER A 2 16.40 38.50 -27.05
C SER A 2 15.10 38.19 -26.33
N ASN A 3 14.37 37.21 -26.85
CA ASN A 3 13.16 36.64 -26.25
C ASN A 3 13.55 35.79 -25.04
N ASP A 4 13.48 36.35 -23.84
CA ASP A 4 13.46 35.60 -22.59
C ASP A 4 12.24 36.01 -21.79
N CYS A 5 11.13 35.30 -21.99
CA CYS A 5 9.95 35.44 -21.14
C CYS A 5 9.07 34.20 -21.32
N TYR A 6 9.41 33.07 -20.67
CA TYR A 6 8.47 32.03 -20.21
C TYR A 6 9.22 31.03 -19.31
N SER A 7 9.87 31.50 -18.25
CA SER A 7 10.13 30.64 -17.09
C SER A 7 8.87 30.64 -16.23
N SER A 8 7.95 29.71 -16.50
CA SER A 8 6.80 29.47 -15.63
C SER A 8 7.32 29.27 -14.19
N PRO A 9 6.82 29.98 -13.18
CA PRO A 9 7.22 29.73 -11.81
C PRO A 9 6.86 28.28 -11.50
N ARG A 10 7.87 27.43 -11.26
CA ARG A 10 7.65 26.06 -10.79
C ARG A 10 6.83 26.16 -9.51
N ILE A 11 5.53 25.94 -9.60
CA ILE A 11 4.65 25.87 -8.44
C ILE A 11 5.17 24.69 -7.63
N HIS A 12 5.88 24.96 -6.53
CA HIS A 12 6.21 23.98 -5.51
C HIS A 12 4.90 23.57 -4.83
N LEU A 13 4.19 22.64 -5.45
CA LEU A 13 2.90 22.15 -4.99
C LEU A 13 3.13 20.99 -4.02
N ASP A 14 3.66 21.28 -2.82
CA ASP A 14 3.87 20.29 -1.75
C ASP A 14 2.53 19.83 -1.14
N ILE A 15 1.74 19.05 -1.88
CA ILE A 15 0.47 18.50 -1.40
C ILE A 15 0.73 17.57 -0.23
N ARG A 16 -0.09 17.66 0.81
CA ARG A 16 0.02 16.85 2.04
C ARG A 16 -1.37 16.46 2.46
N MET A 17 -1.74 15.24 2.11
CA MET A 17 -3.10 14.76 2.25
C MET A 17 -3.28 13.90 3.47
N LEU A 18 -4.42 14.10 4.13
CA LEU A 18 -4.90 13.44 5.33
C LEU A 18 -6.36 13.03 5.06
N GLY A 19 -6.73 11.76 5.17
CA GLY A 19 -8.13 11.38 5.42
C GLY A 19 -8.63 10.03 4.87
N ALA A 20 -9.62 9.48 5.58
CA ALA A 20 -10.34 8.24 5.25
C ALA A 20 -11.28 8.38 4.04
N GLY A 21 -11.73 9.60 3.75
CA GLY A 21 -12.66 9.89 2.66
C GLY A 21 -12.08 9.76 1.24
N VAL A 22 -10.80 9.41 1.09
CA VAL A 22 -10.24 9.04 -0.23
C VAL A 22 -10.56 7.58 -0.61
N SER A 23 -10.87 6.74 0.39
CA SER A 23 -11.16 5.31 0.22
C SER A 23 -12.68 5.01 0.17
N THR A 24 -13.54 6.00 0.40
CA THR A 24 -15.00 5.75 0.42
C THR A 24 -15.57 5.31 -0.92
N SER A 25 -14.97 5.72 -2.03
CA SER A 25 -15.37 5.26 -3.37
C SER A 25 -14.90 3.84 -3.68
N THR A 26 -14.00 3.26 -2.88
CA THR A 26 -13.56 1.86 -3.00
C THR A 26 -14.45 0.90 -2.21
N GLY A 27 -15.53 1.40 -1.59
CA GLY A 27 -16.43 0.64 -0.73
C GLY A 27 -15.95 0.50 0.71
N ILE A 28 -14.87 1.18 1.12
CA ILE A 28 -14.43 1.23 2.53
C ILE A 28 -15.17 2.37 3.24
N PRO A 29 -15.99 2.10 4.26
CA PRO A 29 -16.70 3.15 4.98
C PRO A 29 -15.74 4.04 5.77
N ASP A 30 -16.08 5.32 5.92
CA ASP A 30 -15.34 6.21 6.81
C ASP A 30 -15.77 6.03 8.28
N PHE A 31 -15.25 6.90 9.17
CA PHE A 31 -15.56 6.85 10.59
C PHE A 31 -16.67 7.83 11.04
N ARG A 32 -16.83 8.98 10.38
CA ARG A 32 -17.59 10.13 10.93
C ARG A 32 -18.59 10.77 9.96
N SER A 33 -18.82 10.17 8.79
CA SER A 33 -19.92 10.62 7.94
C SER A 33 -21.24 10.52 8.68
N ALA A 34 -22.03 11.58 8.59
CA ALA A 34 -23.29 11.74 9.32
C ALA A 34 -24.35 10.71 8.87
N MET A 35 -25.40 10.56 9.67
CA MET A 35 -26.50 9.63 9.39
C MET A 35 -27.22 9.89 8.05
N ASP A 36 -27.23 11.13 7.59
CA ASP A 36 -27.83 11.61 6.33
C ASP A 36 -26.80 11.75 5.19
N THR A 37 -25.63 11.11 5.31
CA THR A 37 -24.57 11.20 4.31
C THR A 37 -25.01 10.75 2.92
N VAL A 38 -24.45 11.42 1.91
CA VAL A 38 -24.61 11.08 0.49
C VAL A 38 -23.68 9.94 0.05
N LEU A 39 -22.80 9.45 0.93
CA LEU A 39 -21.87 8.39 0.58
C LEU A 39 -22.59 7.05 0.34
N PRO A 40 -22.25 6.31 -0.74
CA PRO A 40 -22.78 4.98 -0.98
C PRO A 40 -22.48 3.98 0.15
N THR A 41 -21.34 4.15 0.83
CA THR A 41 -20.94 3.35 2.00
C THR A 41 -21.79 3.63 3.25
N GLY A 42 -22.67 4.64 3.20
CA GLY A 42 -23.52 5.05 4.30
C GLY A 42 -22.76 5.76 5.43
N PRO A 43 -23.40 5.91 6.61
CA PRO A 43 -22.82 6.63 7.73
C PRO A 43 -21.53 5.98 8.25
N GLY A 44 -20.68 6.82 8.83
CA GLY A 44 -19.38 6.43 9.34
C GLY A 44 -19.47 5.44 10.49
N ALA A 45 -18.45 4.61 10.67
CA ALA A 45 -18.44 3.56 11.68
C ALA A 45 -18.67 4.07 13.12
N TRP A 46 -18.07 5.22 13.48
CA TRP A 46 -18.28 5.82 14.79
C TRP A 46 -19.63 6.54 14.89
N GLU A 47 -20.10 7.14 13.80
CA GLU A 47 -21.45 7.73 13.75
C GLU A 47 -22.53 6.66 14.04
N LEU A 48 -22.44 5.50 13.37
CA LEU A 48 -23.35 4.37 13.59
C LEU A 48 -23.29 3.87 15.04
N ARG A 49 -22.07 3.74 15.58
CA ARG A 49 -21.84 3.29 16.97
C ARG A 49 -22.46 4.27 17.97
N ASP A 50 -22.22 5.56 17.79
CA ASP A 50 -22.67 6.61 18.71
C ASP A 50 -24.21 6.75 18.65
N ASN A 51 -24.81 6.54 17.47
CA ASN A 51 -26.27 6.49 17.27
C ASN A 51 -26.89 5.10 17.58
N LYS A 52 -26.08 4.11 18.01
CA LYS A 52 -26.51 2.73 18.32
C LYS A 52 -27.33 2.08 17.20
N THR A 53 -26.94 2.32 15.96
CA THR A 53 -27.61 1.80 14.77
C THR A 53 -26.65 1.00 13.90
N SER A 54 -27.19 0.21 12.99
CA SER A 54 -26.40 -0.59 12.06
C SER A 54 -26.41 0.01 10.66
N ARG A 55 -25.38 -0.32 9.89
CA ARG A 55 -25.28 0.13 8.50
C ARG A 55 -26.42 -0.46 7.68
N SER A 56 -27.00 0.36 6.81
CA SER A 56 -28.06 -0.08 5.89
C SER A 56 -27.58 -1.23 5.00
N LYS A 57 -28.44 -2.23 4.77
CA LYS A 57 -28.18 -3.29 3.79
C LYS A 57 -28.03 -2.80 2.34
N LYS A 58 -28.45 -1.55 2.06
CA LYS A 58 -28.29 -0.89 0.76
C LYS A 58 -26.93 -0.21 0.61
N ALA A 59 -26.14 -0.12 1.67
CA ALA A 59 -24.82 0.49 1.60
C ALA A 59 -23.88 -0.34 0.73
N VAL A 60 -23.11 0.32 -0.13
CA VAL A 60 -22.09 -0.29 -0.97
C VAL A 60 -20.82 -0.40 -0.14
N VAL A 61 -20.62 -1.55 0.50
CA VAL A 61 -19.46 -1.84 1.32
C VAL A 61 -18.83 -3.14 0.85
N ILE A 62 -17.51 -3.14 0.70
CA ILE A 62 -16.76 -4.36 0.39
C ILE A 62 -16.77 -5.31 1.60
N ASP A 63 -16.87 -6.61 1.33
CA ASP A 63 -16.86 -7.67 2.34
C ASP A 63 -15.46 -7.87 2.95
N ASP A 64 -14.45 -7.71 2.11
CA ASP A 64 -13.04 -7.87 2.44
C ASP A 64 -12.24 -6.67 1.94
N MET A 65 -11.58 -5.97 2.86
CA MET A 65 -10.73 -4.82 2.55
C MET A 65 -9.52 -5.17 1.67
N GLN A 66 -9.09 -6.43 1.67
CA GLN A 66 -8.02 -6.90 0.79
C GLN A 66 -8.44 -6.88 -0.69
N LYS A 67 -9.74 -6.88 -1.00
CA LYS A 67 -10.26 -6.77 -2.38
C LYS A 67 -10.42 -5.33 -2.87
N ALA A 68 -10.19 -4.34 -2.02
CA ALA A 68 -10.35 -2.92 -2.39
C ALA A 68 -9.40 -2.54 -3.53
N ILE A 69 -9.94 -1.94 -4.59
CA ILE A 69 -9.12 -1.39 -5.68
C ILE A 69 -8.85 0.10 -5.39
N PRO A 70 -7.59 0.58 -5.48
CA PRO A 70 -7.28 1.99 -5.31
C PRO A 70 -8.16 2.91 -6.16
N SER A 71 -8.71 3.96 -5.55
CA SER A 71 -9.58 4.92 -6.23
C SER A 71 -8.81 5.80 -7.23
N PRO A 72 -9.50 6.51 -8.14
CA PRO A 72 -8.87 7.54 -8.97
C PRO A 72 -8.08 8.58 -8.17
N SER A 73 -8.52 8.92 -6.95
CA SER A 73 -7.74 9.77 -6.05
C SER A 73 -6.39 9.15 -5.68
N HIS A 74 -6.34 7.85 -5.33
CA HIS A 74 -5.08 7.17 -5.02
C HIS A 74 -4.12 7.22 -6.22
N MET A 75 -4.61 6.87 -7.41
CA MET A 75 -3.80 6.86 -8.62
C MET A 75 -3.33 8.26 -9.04
N ALA A 76 -4.17 9.28 -8.84
CA ALA A 76 -3.76 10.67 -9.06
C ALA A 76 -2.59 11.07 -8.15
N LEU A 77 -2.58 10.61 -6.90
CA LEU A 77 -1.49 10.91 -5.97
C LEU A 77 -0.19 10.22 -6.35
N VAL A 78 -0.26 8.96 -6.76
CA VAL A 78 0.91 8.24 -7.29
C VAL A 78 1.53 9.01 -8.45
N GLU A 79 0.71 9.46 -9.40
CA GLU A 79 1.19 10.22 -10.56
C GLU A 79 1.77 11.59 -10.17
N LEU A 80 1.11 12.31 -9.26
CA LEU A 80 1.65 13.58 -8.73
C LEU A 80 2.98 13.36 -7.99
N GLN A 81 3.15 12.24 -7.28
CA GLN A 81 4.40 11.90 -6.60
C GLN A 81 5.50 11.58 -7.62
N ARG A 82 5.20 10.77 -8.64
CA ARG A 82 6.16 10.44 -9.71
C ARG A 82 6.66 11.67 -10.45
N ARG A 83 5.79 12.66 -10.68
CA ARG A 83 6.17 13.95 -11.28
C ARG A 83 6.91 14.89 -10.32
N GLY A 84 7.13 14.46 -9.07
CA GLY A 84 7.77 15.26 -8.03
C GLY A 84 6.94 16.46 -7.60
N ILE A 85 5.64 16.47 -7.88
CA ILE A 85 4.70 17.50 -7.46
C ILE A 85 4.36 17.23 -5.98
N LEU A 86 3.78 16.07 -5.69
CA LEU A 86 3.53 15.60 -4.32
C LEU A 86 4.86 15.19 -3.65
N LYS A 87 5.24 15.86 -2.55
CA LYS A 87 6.49 15.55 -1.82
C LYS A 87 6.29 14.58 -0.67
N CYS A 88 5.14 14.62 -0.01
CA CYS A 88 4.83 13.71 1.09
C CYS A 88 3.32 13.57 1.29
N LEU A 89 2.83 12.33 1.28
CA LEU A 89 1.47 11.95 1.65
C LEU A 89 1.42 11.57 3.14
N ILE A 90 0.47 12.12 3.90
CA ILE A 90 0.38 11.92 5.36
C ILE A 90 -0.96 11.23 5.69
N SER A 91 -0.98 9.91 5.62
CA SER A 91 -2.22 9.15 5.77
C SER A 91 -2.61 8.93 7.22
N GLN A 92 -3.93 8.98 7.48
CA GLN A 92 -4.58 8.46 8.69
C GLN A 92 -5.27 7.12 8.42
N ASN A 93 -5.22 6.61 7.19
CA ASN A 93 -5.90 5.40 6.78
C ASN A 93 -5.02 4.20 7.06
N CYS A 94 -5.64 3.14 7.55
CA CYS A 94 -4.98 1.87 7.81
C CYS A 94 -5.23 0.84 6.71
N ASP A 95 -5.99 1.18 5.67
CA ASP A 95 -6.46 0.26 4.61
C ASP A 95 -5.36 -0.26 3.67
N GLY A 96 -4.15 0.30 3.75
CA GLY A 96 -3.00 -0.09 2.94
C GLY A 96 -3.08 0.30 1.46
N LEU A 97 -4.12 1.01 1.02
CA LEU A 97 -4.34 1.31 -0.40
C LEU A 97 -3.29 2.23 -1.00
N HIS A 98 -2.66 3.09 -0.22
CA HIS A 98 -1.57 3.94 -0.71
C HIS A 98 -0.35 3.12 -1.15
N LEU A 99 0.10 2.16 -0.34
CA LEU A 99 1.20 1.28 -0.75
C LEU A 99 0.77 0.38 -1.91
N ARG A 100 -0.43 -0.20 -1.84
CA ARG A 100 -0.98 -1.05 -2.92
C ARG A 100 -1.22 -0.31 -4.24
N SER A 101 -1.40 1.01 -4.21
CA SER A 101 -1.47 1.84 -5.43
C SER A 101 -0.11 2.13 -6.05
N GLY A 102 0.99 1.81 -5.35
CA GLY A 102 2.35 2.11 -5.79
C GLY A 102 2.91 3.45 -5.30
N MET A 103 2.37 3.97 -4.19
CA MET A 103 3.00 5.10 -3.50
C MET A 103 4.35 4.67 -2.95
N ASN A 104 5.40 5.43 -3.25
CA ASN A 104 6.72 5.17 -2.72
C ASN A 104 6.71 5.40 -1.19
N PRO A 105 7.09 4.40 -0.36
CA PRO A 105 7.12 4.53 1.10
C PRO A 105 7.97 5.71 1.59
N ALA A 106 9.02 6.10 0.88
CA ALA A 106 9.85 7.24 1.22
C ALA A 106 9.04 8.55 1.24
N HIS A 107 7.96 8.64 0.47
CA HIS A 107 7.08 9.79 0.38
C HIS A 107 5.75 9.60 1.15
N LEU A 108 5.57 8.52 1.90
CA LEU A 108 4.36 8.23 2.65
C LEU A 108 4.63 8.25 4.16
N ALA A 109 3.74 8.86 4.94
CA ALA A 109 3.72 8.75 6.39
C ALA A 109 2.37 8.17 6.86
N GLU A 110 2.37 6.95 7.37
CA GLU A 110 1.15 6.23 7.81
C GLU A 110 0.98 6.37 9.33
N LEU A 111 0.23 7.39 9.75
CA LEU A 111 0.16 7.78 11.16
C LEU A 111 -0.56 6.73 12.03
N HIS A 112 -1.55 6.03 11.48
CA HIS A 112 -2.36 5.06 12.23
C HIS A 112 -1.98 3.60 11.92
N GLY A 113 -0.83 3.40 11.27
CA GLY A 113 -0.39 2.08 10.82
C GLY A 113 -1.05 1.66 9.50
N ASN A 114 -0.82 0.40 9.17
CA ASN A 114 -1.26 -0.23 7.93
C ASN A 114 -1.64 -1.69 8.21
N MET A 115 -2.83 -2.10 7.79
CA MET A 115 -3.39 -3.43 8.05
C MET A 115 -2.58 -4.55 7.40
N ASN A 116 -1.77 -4.24 6.38
CA ASN A 116 -0.92 -5.17 5.67
C ASN A 116 0.52 -5.18 6.17
N LEU A 117 0.84 -4.51 7.28
CA LEU A 117 2.21 -4.31 7.75
C LEU A 117 2.44 -4.85 9.16
N GLU A 118 3.46 -5.69 9.29
CA GLU A 118 4.03 -6.11 10.56
C GLU A 118 5.43 -5.53 10.78
N ILE A 119 5.77 -5.31 12.04
CA ILE A 119 7.08 -4.79 12.46
C ILE A 119 7.67 -5.71 13.53
N CYS A 120 8.93 -6.12 13.34
CA CYS A 120 9.64 -6.89 14.36
C CYS A 120 9.89 -6.04 15.61
N LYS A 121 9.44 -6.53 16.78
CA LYS A 121 9.64 -5.83 18.06
C LYS A 121 11.12 -5.61 18.41
N LYS A 122 12.02 -6.51 17.97
CA LYS A 122 13.46 -6.47 18.28
C LYS A 122 14.26 -5.61 17.30
N CYS A 123 14.28 -5.99 16.01
CA CYS A 123 15.15 -5.37 15.01
C CYS A 123 14.44 -4.33 14.12
N LYS A 124 13.14 -4.08 14.35
CA LYS A 124 12.32 -3.11 13.59
C LYS A 124 12.16 -3.40 12.10
N ALA A 125 12.61 -4.58 11.63
CA ALA A 125 12.36 -5.02 10.26
C ALA A 125 10.85 -5.04 9.97
N ARG A 126 10.49 -4.50 8.79
CA ARG A 126 9.12 -4.39 8.27
C ARG A 126 8.82 -5.60 7.40
N TYR A 127 7.58 -6.07 7.45
CA TYR A 127 7.08 -7.19 6.66
C TYR A 127 5.71 -6.81 6.09
N LEU A 128 5.61 -6.75 4.77
CA LEU A 128 4.32 -6.56 4.11
C LEU A 128 3.63 -7.92 3.93
N ARG A 129 2.32 -7.93 4.03
CA ARG A 129 1.48 -9.13 3.91
C ARG A 129 0.31 -8.81 3.02
N ASP A 130 -0.01 -9.71 2.10
CA ASP A 130 -1.15 -9.52 1.21
C ASP A 130 -2.46 -9.93 1.91
N PHE A 131 -2.50 -9.89 3.24
CA PHE A 131 -3.65 -10.22 4.07
C PHE A 131 -3.66 -9.32 5.30
N ASP A 132 -4.80 -9.28 5.98
CA ASP A 132 -4.97 -8.48 7.18
C ASP A 132 -4.12 -9.01 8.35
N THR A 133 -3.32 -8.12 8.92
CA THR A 133 -2.45 -8.39 10.07
C THR A 133 -3.00 -7.80 11.36
N ASP A 134 -4.04 -6.96 11.30
CA ASP A 134 -4.66 -6.37 12.49
C ASP A 134 -5.16 -7.47 13.41
N THR A 135 -4.60 -7.49 14.62
CA THR A 135 -4.96 -8.48 15.61
C THR A 135 -6.15 -8.05 16.46
N GLY A 136 -6.47 -6.74 16.48
CA GLY A 136 -7.40 -6.12 17.42
C GLY A 136 -6.96 -6.28 18.89
N ARG A 137 -5.71 -6.70 19.15
CA ARG A 137 -5.20 -6.99 20.49
C ARG A 137 -4.28 -5.87 20.97
N LEU A 138 -4.38 -5.53 22.25
CA LEU A 138 -3.48 -4.57 22.91
C LEU A 138 -2.00 -4.97 22.87
N ASN A 139 -1.68 -6.27 22.74
CA ASN A 139 -0.29 -6.71 22.63
C ASN A 139 0.22 -6.70 21.18
N HIS A 140 -0.63 -6.42 20.19
CA HIS A 140 -0.36 -6.42 18.74
C HIS A 140 0.34 -7.70 18.24
N SER A 141 0.34 -8.78 19.00
CA SER A 141 1.12 -9.97 18.65
C SER A 141 0.41 -10.77 17.56
N THR A 142 1.05 -10.86 16.40
CA THR A 142 0.50 -11.59 15.25
C THR A 142 0.79 -13.09 15.30
N GLY A 143 1.64 -13.54 16.24
CA GLY A 143 2.05 -14.93 16.40
C GLY A 143 3.20 -15.34 15.46
N ARG A 144 3.58 -14.49 14.51
CA ARG A 144 4.71 -14.70 13.60
C ARG A 144 6.02 -14.20 14.19
N ARG A 145 7.15 -14.64 13.62
CA ARG A 145 8.50 -14.27 14.03
C ARG A 145 9.30 -13.71 12.86
N CYS A 146 10.26 -12.86 13.18
CA CYS A 146 11.22 -12.33 12.22
C CYS A 146 12.04 -13.45 11.59
N ASP A 147 12.21 -13.37 10.27
CA ASP A 147 12.93 -14.38 9.49
C ASP A 147 14.45 -14.31 9.68
N LYS A 148 14.98 -13.15 10.08
CA LYS A 148 16.39 -12.97 10.41
C LYS A 148 16.82 -13.95 11.51
N PRO A 149 17.71 -14.92 11.23
CA PRO A 149 18.10 -15.97 12.17
C PRO A 149 18.66 -15.45 13.51
N GLU A 150 19.40 -14.34 13.46
CA GLU A 150 19.99 -13.67 14.61
C GLU A 150 18.96 -12.93 15.49
N CYS A 151 17.77 -12.64 14.94
CA CYS A 151 16.75 -11.87 15.63
C CYS A 151 15.64 -12.77 16.20
N ARG A 152 14.95 -13.51 15.31
CA ARG A 152 13.74 -14.32 15.59
C ARG A 152 12.72 -13.65 16.52
N GLY A 153 12.69 -12.32 16.54
CA GLY A 153 11.82 -11.51 17.38
C GLY A 153 10.36 -11.64 16.98
N GLN A 154 9.46 -11.42 17.94
CA GLN A 154 8.02 -11.42 17.69
C GLN A 154 7.64 -10.30 16.72
N LEU A 155 6.83 -10.64 15.71
CA LEU A 155 6.21 -9.65 14.83
C LEU A 155 4.96 -9.07 15.50
N ARG A 156 4.77 -7.78 15.31
CA ARG A 156 3.59 -7.05 15.77
C ARG A 156 2.91 -6.38 14.60
N ASP A 157 1.59 -6.32 14.60
CA ASP A 157 0.86 -5.48 13.65
C ASP A 157 1.19 -4.00 13.89
N SER A 158 1.02 -3.18 12.86
CA SER A 158 1.37 -1.75 12.91
C SER A 158 0.20 -0.83 13.28
N ILE A 159 -1.02 -1.39 13.44
CA ILE A 159 -2.23 -0.62 13.72
C ILE A 159 -2.10 0.10 15.05
N ILE A 160 -2.58 1.35 15.11
CA ILE A 160 -2.60 2.14 16.34
C ILE A 160 -3.97 2.05 16.98
N ASN A 161 -4.04 1.42 18.15
CA ASN A 161 -5.28 1.33 18.93
C ASN A 161 -5.59 2.65 19.65
N PHE A 162 -6.85 2.81 20.06
CA PHE A 162 -7.25 3.96 20.88
C PHE A 162 -6.44 4.03 22.19
N GLY A 163 -5.89 5.20 22.46
CA GLY A 163 -5.06 5.46 23.65
C GLY A 163 -3.58 5.16 23.45
N GLU A 164 -3.18 4.62 22.30
CA GLU A 164 -1.77 4.45 21.95
C GLU A 164 -1.18 5.70 21.31
N ASN A 165 0.15 5.82 21.39
CA ASN A 165 0.88 6.88 20.73
C ASN A 165 1.06 6.55 19.25
N LEU A 166 0.99 7.57 18.40
CA LEU A 166 1.38 7.45 17.00
C LEU A 166 2.88 7.08 16.89
N PRO A 167 3.29 6.39 15.81
CA PRO A 167 4.69 6.12 15.56
C PRO A 167 5.48 7.43 15.39
N GLU A 168 6.49 7.60 16.25
CA GLU A 168 7.26 8.84 16.36
C GLU A 168 7.97 9.20 15.05
N ASP A 169 8.56 8.22 14.37
CA ASP A 169 9.26 8.43 13.09
C ASP A 169 8.31 8.97 12.00
N GLU A 170 7.11 8.38 11.87
CA GLU A 170 6.11 8.82 10.90
C GLU A 170 5.55 10.20 11.26
N LEU A 171 5.35 10.46 12.55
CA LEU A 171 4.85 11.74 13.04
C LEU A 171 5.88 12.87 12.83
N ASN A 172 7.15 12.61 13.15
CA ASN A 172 8.25 13.54 12.92
C ASN A 172 8.43 13.82 11.44
N LYS A 173 8.46 12.77 10.61
CA LYS A 173 8.45 12.88 9.14
C LYS A 173 7.31 13.78 8.67
N ALA A 174 6.09 13.55 9.16
CA ALA A 174 4.92 14.32 8.79
C ALA A 174 5.04 15.81 9.17
N PHE A 175 5.52 16.12 10.38
CA PHE A 175 5.74 17.51 10.83
C PHE A 175 6.88 18.20 10.08
N ASP A 176 8.02 17.56 9.90
CA ASP A 176 9.20 18.10 9.21
C ASP A 176 8.86 18.52 7.78
N HIS A 177 8.15 17.62 7.12
CA HIS A 177 7.61 17.89 5.82
C HIS A 177 6.62 19.08 5.95
N ALA A 178 5.67 19.08 6.90
CA ALA A 178 4.64 20.12 6.98
C ALA A 178 5.20 21.53 7.22
N GLU A 179 6.37 21.62 7.85
CA GLU A 179 7.09 22.88 8.00
C GLU A 179 7.67 23.44 6.70
N LYS A 180 7.96 22.57 5.73
CA LYS A 180 8.51 22.94 4.42
C LYS A 180 7.43 23.22 3.37
N ALA A 181 6.17 22.94 3.68
CA ALA A 181 5.05 23.03 2.74
C ALA A 181 4.72 24.45 2.30
N ASP A 182 4.58 24.66 0.99
CA ASP A 182 3.98 25.88 0.43
C ASP A 182 2.47 25.81 0.29
N VAL A 183 1.97 24.59 0.03
CA VAL A 183 0.55 24.23 -0.03
C VAL A 183 0.32 23.06 0.91
N CYS A 184 -0.86 22.90 1.47
CA CYS A 184 -1.30 21.68 2.13
C CYS A 184 -2.74 21.43 1.69
N LEU A 185 -3.00 20.26 1.12
CA LEU A 185 -4.31 19.87 0.62
C LEU A 185 -4.82 18.73 1.50
N VAL A 186 -5.83 18.98 2.31
CA VAL A 186 -6.51 17.94 3.09
C VAL A 186 -7.64 17.36 2.25
N LEU A 187 -7.74 16.03 2.11
CA LEU A 187 -8.84 15.38 1.39
C LEU A 187 -9.50 14.30 2.26
N GLY A 188 -10.80 14.43 2.50
CA GLY A 188 -11.57 13.37 3.15
C GLY A 188 -11.23 13.16 4.63
N SER A 189 -10.78 14.19 5.34
CA SER A 189 -10.58 14.14 6.80
C SER A 189 -11.44 15.17 7.50
N SER A 190 -12.08 14.75 8.59
CA SER A 190 -12.79 15.63 9.53
C SER A 190 -11.84 16.53 10.33
N LEU A 191 -10.53 16.22 10.37
CA LEU A 191 -9.50 16.92 11.16
C LEU A 191 -9.84 17.03 12.66
N THR A 192 -10.42 15.97 13.23
CA THR A 192 -10.79 15.93 14.65
C THR A 192 -9.82 15.13 15.53
N VAL A 193 -8.97 14.28 14.93
CA VAL A 193 -8.04 13.40 15.65
C VAL A 193 -6.67 14.08 15.78
N THR A 194 -6.23 14.36 17.00
CA THR A 194 -4.89 14.88 17.30
C THR A 194 -3.94 13.74 17.70
N PRO A 195 -2.64 13.84 17.37
CA PRO A 195 -1.96 15.01 16.80
C PRO A 195 -1.98 15.10 15.26
N ALA A 196 -2.62 14.17 14.53
CA ALA A 196 -2.70 14.23 13.06
C ALA A 196 -3.32 15.55 12.55
N ALA A 197 -4.37 16.05 13.20
CA ALA A 197 -5.01 17.33 12.88
C ALA A 197 -4.13 18.57 13.19
N ASP A 198 -3.05 18.43 13.96
CA ASP A 198 -2.12 19.52 14.24
C ASP A 198 -1.21 19.84 13.05
N ILE A 199 -0.99 18.88 12.17
CA ILE A 199 -0.15 19.01 10.98
C ILE A 199 -0.67 20.14 10.06
N PRO A 200 -1.92 20.10 9.53
CA PRO A 200 -2.45 21.17 8.70
C PRO A 200 -2.69 22.46 9.50
N ARG A 201 -2.93 22.34 10.82
CA ARG A 201 -3.03 23.50 11.71
C ARG A 201 -1.71 24.27 11.78
N ARG A 202 -0.56 23.59 11.78
CA ARG A 202 0.78 24.18 11.77
C ARG A 202 1.06 24.92 10.46
N VAL A 203 0.67 24.32 9.33
CA VAL A 203 0.74 24.96 8.00
C VAL A 203 -0.07 26.25 7.97
N ALA A 204 -1.33 26.20 8.44
CA ALA A 204 -2.21 27.38 8.49
C ALA A 204 -1.68 28.48 9.40
N LYS A 205 -1.11 28.14 10.57
CA LYS A 205 -0.49 29.12 11.50
C LYS A 205 0.67 29.87 10.85
N ARG A 206 1.39 29.23 9.93
CA ARG A 206 2.49 29.85 9.15
C ARG A 206 2.00 30.67 7.96
N LYS A 207 0.68 30.86 7.80
CA LYS A 207 0.04 31.59 6.69
C LYS A 207 0.39 31.02 5.30
N LYS A 208 0.71 29.72 5.23
CA LYS A 208 0.86 28.97 3.97
C LYS A 208 -0.51 28.55 3.44
N LYS A 209 -0.59 28.14 2.16
CA LYS A 209 -1.87 27.84 1.52
C LYS A 209 -2.44 26.53 2.06
N LEU A 210 -3.55 26.59 2.79
CA LEU A 210 -4.29 25.41 3.24
C LEU A 210 -5.56 25.26 2.39
N ILE A 211 -5.68 24.14 1.68
CA ILE A 211 -6.86 23.77 0.90
C ILE A 211 -7.50 22.56 1.58
N ILE A 212 -8.82 22.61 1.79
CA ILE A 212 -9.55 21.50 2.42
C ILE A 212 -10.64 21.04 1.46
N GLY A 213 -10.49 19.82 0.93
CA GLY A 213 -11.51 19.10 0.21
C GLY A 213 -12.20 18.11 1.12
N ASN A 214 -13.43 18.40 1.54
CA ASN A 214 -14.19 17.51 2.41
C ASN A 214 -15.69 17.77 2.27
N LEU A 215 -16.50 16.72 2.30
CA LEU A 215 -17.97 16.86 2.27
C LEU A 215 -18.48 17.62 3.50
N GLN A 216 -17.91 17.33 4.67
CA GLN A 216 -18.27 17.96 5.94
C GLN A 216 -17.40 19.18 6.24
N ARG A 217 -17.94 20.14 6.98
CA ARG A 217 -17.16 21.26 7.55
C ARG A 217 -16.15 20.73 8.58
N THR A 218 -14.92 21.23 8.54
CA THR A 218 -13.84 20.82 9.45
C THR A 218 -13.51 21.91 10.48
N PRO A 219 -12.84 21.59 11.61
CA PRO A 219 -12.42 22.60 12.60
C PRO A 219 -11.48 23.68 12.05
N LEU A 220 -10.79 23.43 10.93
CA LEU A 220 -9.88 24.39 10.30
C LEU A 220 -10.53 25.23 9.19
N TYR A 221 -11.85 25.13 8.99
CA TYR A 221 -12.58 25.78 7.91
C TYR A 221 -12.25 27.27 7.75
N ASN A 222 -12.28 28.05 8.84
CA ASN A 222 -12.02 29.50 8.83
C ASN A 222 -10.54 29.86 8.61
N ARG A 223 -9.64 28.88 8.67
CA ARG A 223 -8.19 29.06 8.45
C ARG A 223 -7.73 28.58 7.07
N ALA A 224 -8.58 27.85 6.35
CA ALA A 224 -8.28 27.39 5.01
C ALA A 224 -8.33 28.56 4.03
N THR A 225 -7.37 28.59 3.11
CA THR A 225 -7.36 29.47 1.94
C THR A 225 -8.52 29.13 1.00
N MET A 226 -8.89 27.85 0.91
CA MET A 226 -9.99 27.37 0.10
C MET A 226 -10.62 26.14 0.74
N ASN A 227 -11.95 26.09 0.76
CA ASN A 227 -12.72 24.92 1.16
C ASN A 227 -13.52 24.43 -0.06
N ILE A 228 -13.45 23.13 -0.36
CA ILE A 228 -14.11 22.48 -1.48
C ILE A 228 -15.00 21.37 -0.92
N HIS A 229 -16.31 21.51 -1.11
CA HIS A 229 -17.29 20.52 -0.65
C HIS A 229 -17.67 19.59 -1.79
N ALA A 230 -16.84 18.58 -2.01
CA ALA A 230 -17.04 17.58 -3.05
C ALA A 230 -16.38 16.25 -2.65
N PHE A 231 -16.68 15.19 -3.40
CA PHE A 231 -15.99 13.90 -3.26
C PHE A 231 -14.51 14.04 -3.62
N SER A 232 -13.65 13.29 -2.92
CA SER A 232 -12.20 13.31 -3.15
C SER A 232 -11.85 13.03 -4.61
N ASP A 233 -12.50 12.04 -5.24
CA ASP A 233 -12.27 11.69 -6.65
C ASP A 233 -12.61 12.84 -7.59
N THR A 234 -13.74 13.54 -7.38
CA THR A 234 -14.11 14.71 -8.18
C THR A 234 -13.09 15.83 -8.04
N ILE A 235 -12.58 16.07 -6.84
CA ILE A 235 -11.55 17.09 -6.60
C ILE A 235 -10.25 16.72 -7.32
N MET A 236 -9.80 15.47 -7.18
CA MET A 236 -8.56 15.01 -7.79
C MET A 236 -8.64 14.94 -9.32
N GLN A 237 -9.75 14.47 -9.88
CA GLN A 237 -9.98 14.51 -11.34
C GLN A 237 -9.93 15.94 -11.87
N GLY A 238 -10.66 16.87 -11.25
CA GLY A 238 -10.66 18.27 -11.67
C GLY A 238 -9.30 18.97 -11.49
N LEU A 239 -8.49 18.55 -10.52
CA LEU A 239 -7.11 19.00 -10.35
C LEU A 239 -6.20 18.45 -11.46
N MET A 240 -6.27 17.15 -11.73
CA MET A 240 -5.46 16.46 -12.73
C MET A 240 -5.75 17.00 -14.14
N GLU A 241 -7.02 17.24 -14.47
CA GLU A 241 -7.44 17.92 -15.71
C GLU A 241 -6.82 19.32 -15.87
N ARG A 242 -6.86 20.14 -14.80
CA ARG A 242 -6.29 21.50 -14.82
C ARG A 242 -4.77 21.51 -14.93
N LEU A 243 -4.12 20.48 -14.39
CA LEU A 243 -2.68 20.29 -14.53
C LEU A 243 -2.29 19.65 -15.87
N ASN A 244 -3.27 19.23 -16.69
CA ASN A 244 -3.08 18.45 -17.90
C ASN A 244 -2.27 17.17 -17.64
N ILE A 245 -2.64 16.45 -16.57
CA ILE A 245 -2.03 15.18 -16.17
C ILE A 245 -3.12 14.09 -16.21
N SER A 246 -2.87 13.00 -16.92
CA SER A 246 -3.75 11.83 -16.92
C SER A 246 -3.64 11.07 -15.61
N ILE A 247 -4.77 10.58 -15.09
CA ILE A 247 -4.76 9.62 -13.97
C ILE A 247 -4.46 8.23 -14.55
N PRO A 248 -3.38 7.55 -14.13
CA PRO A 248 -3.04 6.22 -14.61
C PRO A 248 -4.07 5.18 -14.13
N PRO A 249 -4.33 4.11 -14.91
CA PRO A 249 -5.10 2.98 -14.41
C PRO A 249 -4.30 2.23 -13.34
N TRP A 250 -4.97 1.67 -12.35
CA TRP A 250 -4.29 0.80 -11.38
C TRP A 250 -3.94 -0.55 -12.00
N ILE A 251 -2.70 -0.98 -11.80
CA ILE A 251 -2.22 -2.31 -12.16
C ILE A 251 -1.60 -2.94 -10.90
N LEU A 252 -1.95 -4.19 -10.63
CA LEU A 252 -1.36 -4.93 -9.51
C LEU A 252 0.09 -5.24 -9.84
N ARG A 253 1.03 -4.93 -8.93
CA ARG A 253 2.46 -5.19 -9.08
C ARG A 253 2.95 -6.14 -8.00
N ARG A 254 3.77 -7.11 -8.38
CA ARG A 254 4.37 -8.11 -7.49
C ARG A 254 5.85 -8.24 -7.85
N ARG A 255 6.72 -8.37 -6.86
CA ARG A 255 8.15 -8.68 -7.07
C ARG A 255 8.44 -10.04 -6.45
N VAL A 256 9.05 -10.92 -7.22
CA VAL A 256 9.40 -12.28 -6.80
C VAL A 256 10.90 -12.44 -6.89
N LEU A 257 11.48 -13.00 -5.84
CA LEU A 257 12.87 -13.37 -5.74
C LEU A 257 12.97 -14.90 -5.68
N VAL A 258 13.75 -15.46 -6.59
CA VAL A 258 14.12 -16.88 -6.59
C VAL A 258 15.61 -16.96 -6.28
N THR A 259 15.98 -17.69 -5.24
CA THR A 259 17.39 -17.97 -4.91
C THR A 259 17.66 -19.45 -4.90
N CYS A 260 18.87 -19.82 -5.30
CA CYS A 260 19.30 -21.19 -5.48
C CYS A 260 20.68 -21.38 -4.83
N GLN A 261 20.76 -22.32 -3.89
CA GLN A 261 21.98 -22.64 -3.15
C GLN A 261 22.31 -24.13 -3.29
N ASN A 262 23.51 -24.43 -3.78
CA ASN A 262 23.95 -25.80 -4.02
C ASN A 262 24.74 -26.29 -2.81
N ASP A 263 24.24 -27.34 -2.17
CA ASP A 263 24.95 -28.08 -1.12
C ASP A 263 25.70 -29.25 -1.80
N SER A 264 26.99 -29.01 -2.06
CA SER A 264 27.86 -29.95 -2.77
C SER A 264 28.05 -31.26 -1.99
N ASP A 265 28.01 -31.19 -0.65
CA ASP A 265 28.23 -32.35 0.23
C ASP A 265 27.00 -33.27 0.26
N LYS A 266 25.79 -32.69 0.10
CA LYS A 266 24.54 -33.46 0.05
C LYS A 266 24.04 -33.78 -1.35
N HIS A 267 24.73 -33.31 -2.40
CA HIS A 267 24.29 -33.41 -3.80
C HIS A 267 22.86 -32.90 -4.03
N LYS A 268 22.53 -31.80 -3.37
CA LYS A 268 21.20 -31.18 -3.37
C LYS A 268 21.31 -29.68 -3.62
N THR A 269 20.34 -29.19 -4.37
CA THR A 269 20.14 -27.77 -4.63
C THR A 269 18.88 -27.33 -3.88
N THR A 270 19.05 -26.33 -3.01
CA THR A 270 17.96 -25.70 -2.27
C THR A 270 17.45 -24.50 -3.06
N ILE A 271 16.15 -24.48 -3.37
CA ILE A 271 15.49 -23.38 -4.07
C ILE A 271 14.55 -22.69 -3.08
N THR A 272 14.67 -21.37 -2.98
CA THR A 272 13.83 -20.52 -2.13
C THR A 272 13.09 -19.52 -2.99
N ILE A 273 11.78 -19.38 -2.75
CA ILE A 273 10.93 -18.41 -3.43
C ILE A 273 10.35 -17.46 -2.40
N GLU A 274 10.54 -16.17 -2.64
CA GLU A 274 10.11 -15.10 -1.74
C GLU A 274 9.41 -13.99 -2.53
N GLY A 275 8.39 -13.40 -1.93
CA GLY A 275 7.87 -12.12 -2.38
C GLY A 275 8.64 -10.97 -1.74
N ARG A 276 8.82 -9.89 -2.50
CA ARG A 276 9.41 -8.63 -2.05
C ARG A 276 8.48 -7.48 -2.38
N ASP A 277 8.61 -6.38 -1.65
CA ASP A 277 7.90 -5.15 -2.01
C ASP A 277 8.36 -4.66 -3.39
N PRO A 278 7.42 -4.33 -4.32
CA PRO A 278 7.77 -3.81 -5.63
C PRO A 278 8.60 -2.54 -5.59
N ASP A 279 8.37 -1.66 -4.60
CA ASP A 279 9.03 -0.36 -4.50
C ASP A 279 10.27 -0.39 -3.55
N ASN A 280 10.42 -1.44 -2.72
CA ASN A 280 11.59 -1.64 -1.86
C ASN A 280 11.96 -3.13 -1.69
N ALA A 281 12.95 -3.60 -2.45
CA ALA A 281 13.38 -5.01 -2.44
C ALA A 281 13.83 -5.55 -1.06
N GLU A 282 14.19 -4.68 -0.10
CA GLU A 282 14.61 -5.11 1.23
C GLU A 282 13.44 -5.54 2.13
N ILE A 283 12.21 -5.14 1.79
CA ILE A 283 11.01 -5.47 2.58
C ILE A 283 10.44 -6.80 2.08
N PRO A 284 10.43 -7.86 2.91
CA PRO A 284 9.75 -9.11 2.58
C PRO A 284 8.24 -8.87 2.44
N PHE A 285 7.64 -9.52 1.45
CA PHE A 285 6.21 -9.43 1.17
C PHE A 285 5.61 -10.82 0.97
N THR A 286 4.69 -11.24 1.84
CA THR A 286 3.94 -12.49 1.63
C THR A 286 2.89 -12.29 0.55
N LEU A 287 3.15 -12.88 -0.61
CA LEU A 287 2.31 -12.77 -1.81
C LEU A 287 1.48 -14.03 -2.10
N PHE A 288 1.94 -15.17 -1.60
CA PHE A 288 1.43 -16.47 -2.01
C PHE A 288 0.65 -17.10 -0.86
N GLU A 289 -0.52 -17.63 -1.19
CA GLU A 289 -1.26 -18.53 -0.30
C GLU A 289 -0.58 -19.91 -0.28
N SER A 290 -0.16 -20.39 -1.45
CA SER A 290 0.63 -21.61 -1.58
C SER A 290 1.56 -21.59 -2.80
N ILE A 291 2.58 -22.44 -2.75
CA ILE A 291 3.41 -22.77 -3.91
C ILE A 291 3.33 -24.26 -4.15
N GLN A 292 3.12 -24.64 -5.40
CA GLN A 292 3.12 -26.02 -5.82
C GLN A 292 4.34 -26.30 -6.70
N VAL A 293 5.13 -27.31 -6.33
CA VAL A 293 6.31 -27.75 -7.08
C VAL A 293 6.02 -29.07 -7.77
N ILE A 294 6.32 -29.14 -9.06
CA ILE A 294 6.13 -30.32 -9.90
C ILE A 294 7.47 -30.66 -10.55
N ILE A 295 7.96 -31.89 -10.36
CA ILE A 295 9.22 -32.36 -10.93
C ILE A 295 8.95 -33.54 -11.87
N GLY A 296 9.14 -33.32 -13.18
CA GLY A 296 8.73 -34.26 -14.22
C GLY A 296 7.26 -34.64 -14.09
N ASP A 297 6.95 -35.94 -14.19
CA ASP A 297 5.58 -36.46 -14.06
C ASP A 297 5.28 -37.05 -12.66
N ARG A 298 6.22 -36.95 -11.69
CA ARG A 298 6.27 -37.90 -10.57
C ARG A 298 6.20 -37.35 -9.16
N ALA A 299 6.07 -36.05 -8.94
CA ALA A 299 5.72 -35.55 -7.61
C ALA A 299 5.11 -34.15 -7.71
N LYS A 300 3.98 -33.97 -7.02
CA LYS A 300 3.38 -32.67 -6.72
C LYS A 300 3.56 -32.44 -5.23
N GLU A 301 4.41 -31.50 -4.87
CA GLU A 301 4.53 -31.02 -3.49
C GLU A 301 3.84 -29.66 -3.38
N GLU A 302 3.11 -29.44 -2.30
CA GLU A 302 2.43 -28.18 -2.04
C GLU A 302 2.89 -27.62 -0.69
N PHE A 303 3.31 -26.36 -0.73
CA PHE A 303 3.80 -25.61 0.41
C PHE A 303 2.79 -24.50 0.70
N THR A 304 2.23 -24.48 1.90
CA THR A 304 1.19 -23.51 2.32
C THR A 304 1.67 -22.55 3.40
N ARG A 305 2.97 -22.59 3.73
CA ARG A 305 3.58 -21.77 4.78
C ARG A 305 4.96 -21.31 4.35
N GLU A 306 5.22 -20.03 4.57
CA GLU A 306 6.54 -19.44 4.41
C GLU A 306 7.52 -19.91 5.51
N PRO A 307 8.82 -19.98 5.21
CA PRO A 307 9.44 -19.71 3.90
C PRO A 307 9.20 -20.85 2.89
N PHE A 308 8.99 -20.50 1.62
CA PHE A 308 8.80 -21.49 0.56
C PHE A 308 10.15 -22.01 0.06
N VAL A 309 10.62 -23.08 0.70
CA VAL A 309 11.92 -23.70 0.43
C VAL A 309 11.72 -25.17 0.08
N PHE A 310 12.34 -25.62 -1.01
CA PHE A 310 12.34 -27.02 -1.41
C PHE A 310 13.71 -27.44 -1.95
N GLU A 311 14.00 -28.73 -1.82
CA GLU A 311 15.28 -29.31 -2.23
C GLU A 311 15.10 -30.19 -3.47
N VAL A 312 15.98 -30.05 -4.45
CA VAL A 312 16.03 -30.89 -5.64
C VAL A 312 17.40 -31.52 -5.74
N SER A 313 17.48 -32.81 -6.10
CA SER A 313 18.78 -33.46 -6.32
C SER A 313 19.53 -32.82 -7.48
N ASP A 314 20.84 -32.61 -7.34
CA ASP A 314 21.70 -32.05 -8.41
C ASP A 314 21.75 -32.94 -9.66
N LYS A 315 21.40 -34.22 -9.50
CA LYS A 315 21.30 -35.21 -10.58
C LYS A 315 19.94 -35.20 -11.27
N ASN A 316 18.98 -34.39 -10.79
CA ASN A 316 17.67 -34.29 -11.41
C ASN A 316 17.79 -33.68 -12.82
N VAL A 317 17.39 -34.47 -13.80
CA VAL A 317 17.32 -34.07 -15.22
C VAL A 317 15.90 -33.73 -15.65
N HIS A 318 14.91 -33.91 -14.78
CA HIS A 318 13.51 -33.64 -15.09
C HIS A 318 13.20 -32.14 -14.95
N PRO A 319 12.25 -31.63 -15.76
CA PRO A 319 11.80 -30.25 -15.65
C PRO A 319 11.17 -29.98 -14.29
N ILE A 320 11.31 -28.74 -13.84
CA ILE A 320 10.76 -28.23 -12.59
C ILE A 320 9.76 -27.13 -12.95
N THR A 321 8.49 -27.37 -12.63
CA THR A 321 7.44 -26.35 -12.71
C THR A 321 7.10 -25.90 -11.30
N VAL A 322 7.17 -24.60 -11.05
CA VAL A 322 6.75 -24.00 -9.78
C VAL A 322 5.55 -23.11 -10.03
N ARG A 323 4.40 -23.54 -9.55
CA ARG A 323 3.14 -22.82 -9.65
C ARG A 323 2.94 -21.98 -8.40
N LEU A 324 2.91 -20.67 -8.59
CA LEU A 324 2.70 -19.65 -7.56
C LEU A 324 1.19 -19.38 -7.44
N ASN A 325 0.58 -19.76 -6.32
CA ASN A 325 -0.83 -19.45 -6.05
C ASN A 325 -0.89 -18.21 -5.13
N PHE A 326 -1.33 -17.09 -5.70
CA PHE A 326 -1.55 -15.84 -4.97
C PHE A 326 -2.81 -15.92 -4.11
N PHE A 327 -2.96 -15.01 -3.14
CA PHE A 327 -4.19 -14.90 -2.34
C PHE A 327 -5.46 -14.60 -3.18
N GLY A 328 -5.31 -14.10 -4.40
CA GLY A 328 -6.41 -14.04 -5.37
C GLY A 328 -7.43 -12.92 -5.13
N HIS A 329 -7.06 -11.87 -4.39
CA HIS A 329 -7.95 -10.74 -4.07
C HIS A 329 -8.57 -10.05 -5.27
N TYR A 330 -7.90 -10.12 -6.42
CA TYR A 330 -8.31 -9.48 -7.67
C TYR A 330 -8.55 -10.50 -8.78
N ASN A 331 -8.79 -11.77 -8.43
CA ASN A 331 -8.91 -12.92 -9.33
C ASN A 331 -7.60 -13.26 -10.05
N GLU A 332 -6.45 -13.02 -9.43
CA GLU A 332 -5.16 -13.44 -9.97
C GLU A 332 -5.15 -14.95 -10.28
N ILE A 333 -4.82 -15.29 -11.53
CA ILE A 333 -4.57 -16.68 -11.90
C ILE A 333 -3.20 -17.12 -11.38
N PRO A 334 -2.97 -18.41 -11.08
CA PRO A 334 -1.64 -18.89 -10.72
C PRO A 334 -0.60 -18.59 -11.79
N PHE A 335 0.62 -18.26 -11.37
CA PHE A 335 1.75 -18.00 -12.27
C PHE A 335 2.74 -19.16 -12.23
N GLU A 336 3.11 -19.70 -13.39
CA GLU A 336 4.02 -20.85 -13.47
C GLU A 336 5.42 -20.43 -13.89
N LEU A 337 6.40 -20.80 -13.07
CA LEU A 337 7.81 -20.77 -13.41
C LEU A 337 8.21 -22.13 -13.95
N TYR A 338 8.94 -22.15 -15.07
CA TYR A 338 9.39 -23.38 -15.70
C TYR A 338 10.91 -23.37 -15.85
N TYR A 339 11.56 -24.41 -15.33
CA TYR A 339 12.98 -24.66 -15.49
C TYR A 339 13.19 -26.02 -16.13
N VAL A 340 14.00 -26.10 -17.18
CA VAL A 340 14.26 -27.34 -17.93
C VAL A 340 14.86 -28.44 -17.04
N ASN A 341 15.68 -28.05 -16.06
CA ASN A 341 16.20 -28.89 -14.99
C ASN A 341 16.80 -27.99 -13.89
N VAL A 342 17.30 -28.61 -12.82
CA VAL A 342 17.87 -27.90 -11.66
C VAL A 342 19.06 -26.99 -12.00
N LYS A 343 19.85 -27.31 -13.03
CA LYS A 343 21.01 -26.51 -13.44
C LYS A 343 20.62 -25.22 -14.18
N ASN A 344 19.37 -25.16 -14.68
CA ASN A 344 18.83 -23.97 -15.32
C ASN A 344 18.19 -23.01 -14.32
N VAL A 345 18.08 -23.39 -13.04
CA VAL A 345 17.63 -22.47 -12.00
C VAL A 345 18.76 -21.48 -11.73
N PRO A 346 18.53 -20.17 -11.89
CA PRO A 346 19.56 -19.16 -11.64
C PRO A 346 19.93 -19.14 -10.16
N LYS A 347 21.19 -18.81 -9.85
CA LYS A 347 21.66 -18.62 -8.46
C LYS A 347 20.79 -17.61 -7.72
N GLU A 348 20.43 -16.54 -8.42
CA GLU A 348 19.53 -15.51 -7.96
C GLU A 348 18.83 -14.92 -9.21
N GLU A 349 17.50 -14.87 -9.20
CA GLU A 349 16.69 -14.18 -10.19
C GLU A 349 15.62 -13.38 -9.48
N GLN A 350 15.56 -12.11 -9.81
CA GLN A 350 14.46 -11.23 -9.43
C GLN A 350 13.69 -10.83 -10.68
N PHE A 351 12.37 -10.89 -10.58
CA PHE A 351 11.49 -10.41 -11.63
C PHE A 351 10.24 -9.77 -11.04
N TYR A 352 9.58 -8.98 -11.86
CA TYR A 352 8.31 -8.36 -11.57
C TYR A 352 7.21 -9.04 -12.35
N LEU A 353 6.06 -9.14 -11.70
CA LEU A 353 4.82 -9.54 -12.31
C LEU A 353 3.84 -8.38 -12.18
N PHE A 354 3.12 -8.08 -13.25
CA PHE A 354 2.02 -7.15 -13.18
C PHE A 354 0.76 -7.72 -13.81
N TYR A 355 -0.36 -7.49 -13.13
CA TYR A 355 -1.65 -8.08 -13.44
C TYR A 355 -2.70 -6.98 -13.59
N ASN A 356 -3.40 -7.00 -14.71
CA ASN A 356 -4.52 -6.10 -14.95
C ASN A 356 -5.82 -6.84 -14.60
N PRO A 357 -6.52 -6.48 -13.49
CA PRO A 357 -7.74 -7.16 -13.07
C PRO A 357 -8.89 -7.09 -14.07
N LEU A 358 -8.86 -6.13 -15.01
CA LEU A 358 -9.87 -6.02 -16.06
C LEU A 358 -9.61 -6.99 -17.22
N LYS A 359 -8.34 -7.35 -17.47
CA LYS A 359 -7.94 -8.25 -18.55
C LYS A 359 -7.72 -9.69 -18.09
N GLY A 360 -7.32 -9.88 -16.84
CA GLY A 360 -7.05 -11.21 -16.28
C GLY A 360 -5.70 -11.81 -16.68
N GLU A 361 -4.75 -10.99 -17.12
CA GLU A 361 -3.47 -11.44 -17.69
C GLU A 361 -2.28 -10.97 -16.86
N TRP A 362 -1.30 -11.87 -16.69
CA TRP A 362 0.02 -11.57 -16.13
C TRP A 362 1.00 -11.17 -17.22
N HIS A 363 1.84 -10.19 -16.89
CA HIS A 363 3.05 -9.89 -17.64
C HIS A 363 4.27 -10.03 -16.71
N LYS A 364 5.36 -10.60 -17.22
CA LYS A 364 6.64 -10.76 -16.52
C LYS A 364 7.69 -9.86 -17.16
N THR A 365 8.46 -9.15 -16.34
CA THR A 365 9.67 -8.42 -16.76
C THR A 365 10.75 -8.53 -15.68
N THR A 366 12.00 -8.34 -16.07
CA THR A 366 13.15 -8.19 -15.16
C THR A 366 13.57 -6.74 -14.98
N ASP A 367 13.06 -5.83 -15.83
CA ASP A 367 13.38 -4.40 -15.78
C ASP A 367 12.33 -3.66 -14.93
N GLU A 368 12.80 -2.94 -13.91
CA GLU A 368 11.92 -2.14 -13.04
C GLU A 368 11.27 -0.98 -13.80
N SER A 369 11.93 -0.46 -14.85
CA SER A 369 11.42 0.66 -15.64
C SER A 369 10.20 0.31 -16.49
N ASP A 370 9.98 -0.98 -16.75
CA ASP A 370 8.80 -1.52 -17.42
C ASP A 370 7.56 -1.58 -16.51
N LEU A 371 7.72 -1.37 -15.20
CA LEU A 371 6.60 -1.42 -14.27
C LEU A 371 5.57 -0.33 -14.60
N PRO A 372 4.29 -0.70 -14.80
CA PRO A 372 3.24 0.27 -14.95
C PRO A 372 3.14 1.14 -13.69
N VAL A 373 2.64 2.36 -13.89
CA VAL A 373 2.38 3.33 -12.81
C VAL A 373 1.34 2.80 -11.85
#